data_AF-A0AAV3US64-F1
#
_entry.id   AF-A0AAV3US64-F1
#
_cell.length_a   1.000
_cell.length_b   1.000
_cell.length_c   1.000
_cell.angle_alpha   90.00
_cell.angle_beta   90.00
_cell.angle_gamma   90.00
#
_symmetry.space_group_name_H-M   'P 1'
#
loop_
_entity.id
_entity.type
_entity.pdbx_description
1 polymer ?
#
loop_
_entity_poly.entity_id
_entity_poly.type
_entity_poly.pdbx_seq_one_letter_code
_entity_poly.pdbx_strand_id
1 'polypeptide(L)'
;MLTDLDDTKIERQKAGARKVNAVMSGIGPLIGIFLPLLPFLLHGVYLSLLEATVIAVSIGVGVLFVFGAYLGQLSEQNWYIAGVRMGLAGLVVALINLLLTG
;
A
#
# COMPACT_ATOMS: atom_id res chain seq x y z
N MET A 1 30.80 -20.68 13.01
CA MET A 1 29.97 -21.26 14.08
C MET A 1 28.94 -20.20 14.45
N LEU A 2 27.66 -20.41 14.10
CA LEU A 2 26.59 -19.52 14.58
C LEU A 2 26.33 -19.93 16.03
N THR A 3 26.67 -19.05 16.98
CA THR A 3 26.32 -19.27 18.39
C THR A 3 24.82 -19.26 18.51
N ASP A 4 24.27 -20.33 19.08
CA ASP A 4 22.86 -20.42 19.37
C ASP A 4 22.51 -19.41 20.48
N LEU A 5 21.53 -18.56 20.22
CA LEU A 5 21.14 -17.45 21.12
C LEU A 5 19.79 -17.72 21.79
N ASP A 6 19.28 -18.94 21.68
CA ASP A 6 18.02 -19.36 22.28
C ASP A 6 18.00 -19.13 23.81
N ASP A 7 16.87 -18.67 24.31
CA ASP A 7 16.57 -18.27 25.69
C ASP A 7 17.40 -17.10 26.25
N THR A 8 18.08 -16.35 25.38
CA THR A 8 18.82 -15.15 25.78
C THR A 8 17.95 -13.88 25.74
N LYS A 9 18.35 -12.84 26.49
CA LYS A 9 17.75 -11.49 26.41
C LYS A 9 17.74 -10.93 24.98
N ILE A 10 18.72 -11.31 24.15
CA ILE A 10 18.84 -10.89 22.75
C ILE A 10 17.73 -11.52 21.90
N GLU A 11 17.42 -12.80 22.13
CA GLU A 11 16.35 -13.51 21.40
C GLU A 11 14.97 -12.93 21.72
N ARG A 12 14.67 -12.67 23.00
CA ARG A 12 13.39 -12.06 23.43
C ARG A 12 13.19 -10.66 22.85
N GLN A 13 14.25 -9.85 22.77
CA GLN A 13 14.19 -8.54 22.10
C GLN A 13 13.94 -8.68 20.58
N LYS A 14 14.61 -9.63 19.92
CA LYS A 14 14.35 -9.92 18.50
C LYS A 14 12.93 -10.43 18.25
N ALA A 15 12.37 -11.25 19.14
CA ALA A 15 11.00 -11.76 19.03
C ALA A 15 9.97 -10.63 19.12
N GLY A 16 10.16 -9.67 20.04
CA GLY A 16 9.35 -8.46 20.11
C GLY A 16 9.43 -7.62 18.83
N ALA A 17 10.65 -7.39 18.33
CA ALA A 17 10.87 -6.66 17.09
C ALA A 17 10.22 -7.34 15.86
N ARG A 18 10.28 -8.68 15.76
CA ARG A 18 9.59 -9.44 14.70
C ARG A 18 8.09 -9.21 14.71
N LYS A 19 7.46 -9.22 15.89
CA LYS A 19 6.00 -9.03 16.02
C LYS A 19 5.59 -7.63 15.59
N VAL A 20 6.33 -6.62 16.01
CA VAL A 20 6.10 -5.22 15.60
C VAL A 20 6.28 -5.07 14.09
N ASN A 21 7.37 -5.61 13.52
CA ASN A 21 7.62 -5.54 12.08
C ASN A 21 6.51 -6.22 11.25
N ALA A 22 5.99 -7.36 11.72
CA ALA A 22 4.87 -8.04 11.06
C ALA A 22 3.59 -7.19 11.07
N VAL A 23 3.26 -6.58 12.21
CA VAL A 23 2.10 -5.67 12.31
C VAL A 23 2.26 -4.46 11.39
N MET A 24 3.43 -3.81 11.44
CA MET A 24 3.73 -2.64 10.60
C MET A 24 3.67 -2.98 9.10
N SER A 25 4.12 -4.18 8.72
CA SER A 25 4.05 -4.64 7.34
C SER A 25 2.60 -4.83 6.85
N GLY A 26 1.68 -5.24 7.74
CA GLY A 26 0.26 -5.40 7.42
C GLY A 26 -0.51 -4.09 7.27
N ILE A 27 -0.07 -3.00 7.92
CA ILE A 27 -0.77 -1.69 7.85
C ILE A 27 -0.80 -1.14 6.43
N GLY A 28 0.29 -1.28 5.67
CA GLY A 28 0.38 -0.78 4.30
C GLY A 28 -0.74 -1.31 3.39
N PRO A 29 -0.88 -2.65 3.25
CA PRO A 29 -1.98 -3.27 2.53
C PRO A 29 -3.37 -2.89 3.04
N LEU A 30 -3.57 -2.78 4.36
CA LEU A 30 -4.87 -2.39 4.93
C LEU A 30 -5.28 -0.99 4.48
N ILE A 31 -4.36 -0.02 4.51
CA ILE A 31 -4.61 1.33 3.99
C ILE A 31 -4.90 1.26 2.48
N GLY A 32 -4.10 0.50 1.74
CA GLY A 32 -4.27 0.31 0.29
C GLY A 32 -5.60 -0.31 -0.11
N ILE A 33 -6.28 -1.02 0.79
CA ILE A 33 -7.61 -1.62 0.55
C ILE A 33 -8.72 -0.72 1.08
N PHE A 34 -8.67 -0.32 2.34
CA PHE A 34 -9.78 0.39 2.97
C PHE A 34 -9.98 1.79 2.40
N LEU A 35 -8.90 2.52 2.11
CA LEU A 35 -9.02 3.91 1.66
C LEU A 35 -9.70 4.01 0.29
N PRO A 36 -9.33 3.21 -0.73
CA PRO A 36 -10.04 3.20 -2.02
C PRO A 36 -11.49 2.68 -1.94
N LEU A 37 -11.86 1.95 -0.88
CA LEU A 37 -13.25 1.47 -0.72
C LEU A 37 -14.20 2.53 -0.17
N LEU A 38 -13.70 3.55 0.53
CA LEU A 38 -14.54 4.58 1.17
C LEU A 38 -15.53 5.29 0.21
N PRO A 39 -15.19 5.65 -1.03
CA PRO A 39 -16.12 6.30 -1.95
C PRO A 39 -17.37 5.47 -2.23
N PHE A 40 -17.26 4.14 -2.21
CA PHE A 40 -18.40 3.26 -2.47
C PHE A 40 -19.43 3.27 -1.34
N LEU A 41 -19.07 3.70 -0.13
CA LEU A 41 -20.04 3.92 0.97
C LEU A 41 -21.02 5.06 0.66
N LEU A 42 -20.68 5.94 -0.28
CA LEU A 42 -21.50 7.08 -0.70
C LEU A 42 -22.28 6.79 -1.99
N HIS A 43 -22.15 5.59 -2.55
CA HIS A 43 -22.87 5.17 -3.74
C HIS A 43 -24.39 5.15 -3.50
N GLY A 44 -25.16 5.70 -4.44
CA GLY A 44 -26.63 5.73 -4.37
C GLY A 44 -27.19 6.83 -3.45
N VAL A 45 -26.32 7.58 -2.75
CA VAL A 45 -26.70 8.77 -1.96
C VAL A 45 -26.14 10.03 -2.61
N TYR A 46 -24.81 10.08 -2.79
CA TYR A 46 -24.11 11.25 -3.32
C TYR A 46 -23.34 10.96 -4.61
N LEU A 47 -22.96 9.71 -4.85
CA LEU A 47 -22.13 9.31 -5.98
C LEU A 47 -22.82 8.26 -6.84
N SER A 48 -22.75 8.43 -8.16
CA SER A 48 -22.96 7.35 -9.11
C SER A 48 -21.86 6.29 -8.98
N LEU A 49 -22.10 5.10 -9.53
CA LEU A 49 -21.11 4.01 -9.49
C LEU A 49 -19.83 4.40 -10.23
N LEU A 50 -19.94 5.11 -11.36
CA LEU A 50 -18.81 5.61 -12.12
C LEU A 50 -17.99 6.63 -11.31
N GLU A 51 -18.64 7.60 -10.68
CA GLU A 51 -17.96 8.60 -9.85
C GLU A 51 -17.24 7.96 -8.66
N ALA A 52 -17.91 7.04 -7.95
CA ALA A 52 -17.28 6.29 -6.86
C ALA A 52 -16.05 5.50 -7.34
N THR A 53 -16.14 4.88 -8.52
CA THR A 53 -15.03 4.14 -9.14
C THR A 53 -13.86 5.05 -9.51
N VAL A 54 -14.12 6.19 -10.15
CA VAL A 54 -13.07 7.15 -10.53
C VAL A 54 -12.37 7.73 -9.30
N ILE A 55 -13.13 8.07 -8.25
CA ILE A 55 -12.58 8.55 -6.97
C ILE A 55 -11.75 7.44 -6.32
N ALA A 56 -12.26 6.20 -6.27
CA ALA A 56 -11.55 5.06 -5.69
C ALA A 56 -10.21 4.79 -6.39
N VAL A 57 -10.18 4.77 -7.73
CA VAL A 57 -8.96 4.62 -8.51
C VAL A 57 -7.99 5.77 -8.23
N SER A 58 -8.49 7.01 -8.16
CA SER A 58 -7.67 8.18 -7.85
C SER A 58 -7.03 8.10 -6.46
N ILE A 59 -7.79 7.64 -5.45
CA ILE A 59 -7.28 7.38 -4.10
C ILE A 59 -6.22 6.28 -4.15
N GLY A 60 -6.49 5.16 -4.83
CA GLY A 60 -5.53 4.05 -4.94
C GLY A 60 -4.21 4.48 -5.58
N VAL A 61 -4.28 5.23 -6.68
CA VAL A 61 -3.09 5.80 -7.35
C VAL A 61 -2.35 6.78 -6.46
N GLY A 62 -3.07 7.64 -5.73
CA GLY A 62 -2.49 8.56 -4.76
C GLY A 62 -1.77 7.85 -3.62
N VAL A 63 -2.37 6.79 -3.06
CA VAL A 63 -1.76 5.94 -2.02
C VAL A 63 -0.50 5.26 -2.56
N LEU A 64 -0.54 4.69 -3.76
CA LEU A 64 0.63 4.09 -4.40
C LEU A 64 1.74 5.11 -4.66
N PHE A 65 1.39 6.32 -5.07
CA PHE A 65 2.35 7.40 -5.24
C PHE A 65 3.04 7.74 -3.91
N VAL A 66 2.26 7.90 -2.83
CA VAL A 66 2.79 8.21 -1.49
C VAL A 66 3.71 7.09 -1.00
N PHE A 67 3.31 5.82 -1.14
CA PHE A 67 4.19 4.70 -0.79
C PHE A 67 5.46 4.65 -1.64
N GLY A 68 5.35 4.88 -2.94
CA GLY A 68 6.50 4.93 -3.85
C GLY A 68 7.46 6.06 -3.51
N ALA A 69 6.93 7.24 -3.20
CA ALA A 69 7.72 8.40 -2.77
C ALA A 69 8.43 8.13 -1.44
N TYR A 70 7.71 7.59 -0.46
CA TYR A 70 8.26 7.25 0.85
C TYR A 70 9.37 6.20 0.76
N LEU A 71 9.12 5.09 0.06
CA LEU A 71 10.13 4.05 -0.14
C LEU A 71 11.31 4.54 -0.96
N GLY A 72 11.07 5.41 -1.96
CA GLY A 72 12.11 6.04 -2.76
C GLY A 72 13.02 6.92 -1.90
N GLN A 73 12.46 7.77 -1.06
CA GLN A 73 13.22 8.62 -0.14
C GLN A 73 14.05 7.80 0.85
N LEU A 74 13.48 6.73 1.42
CA LEU A 74 14.20 5.84 2.34
C LEU A 74 15.33 5.07 1.66
N SER A 75 15.24 4.85 0.35
CA SER A 75 16.23 4.12 -0.45
C SER A 75 17.23 5.05 -1.18
N GLU A 76 17.32 6.33 -0.80
CA GLU A 76 18.18 7.34 -1.45
C GLU A 76 17.91 7.51 -2.96
N GLN A 77 16.68 7.21 -3.40
CA GLN A 77 16.23 7.41 -4.78
C GLN A 77 15.43 8.71 -4.90
N ASN A 78 15.30 9.21 -6.14
CA ASN A 78 14.43 10.34 -6.43
C ASN A 78 12.97 9.99 -6.11
N TRP A 79 12.46 10.51 -4.99
CA TRP A 79 11.12 10.22 -4.46
C TRP A 79 10.02 10.43 -5.51
N TYR A 80 10.12 11.48 -6.32
CA TYR A 80 9.12 11.79 -7.35
C TYR A 80 9.12 10.74 -8.46
N ILE A 81 10.29 10.23 -8.88
CA ILE A 81 10.39 9.18 -9.90
C ILE A 81 9.80 7.87 -9.35
N ALA A 82 10.15 7.52 -8.11
CA ALA A 82 9.64 6.31 -7.46
C ALA A 82 8.11 6.37 -7.26
N GLY A 83 7.58 7.51 -6.81
CA GLY A 83 6.16 7.77 -6.65
C GLY A 83 5.41 7.70 -7.97
N VAL A 84 5.87 8.41 -9.01
CA VAL A 84 5.25 8.38 -10.34
C VAL A 84 5.24 6.96 -10.90
N ARG A 85 6.35 6.21 -10.77
CA ARG A 85 6.44 4.81 -11.24
C ARG A 85 5.39 3.92 -10.58
N MET A 86 5.20 4.05 -9.27
CA MET A 86 4.18 3.27 -8.55
C MET A 86 2.76 3.70 -8.90
N GLY A 87 2.48 5.00 -8.98
CA GLY A 87 1.17 5.50 -9.39
C GLY A 87 0.79 5.04 -10.81
N LEU A 88 1.73 5.11 -11.75
CA LEU A 88 1.56 4.61 -13.12
C LEU A 88 1.30 3.11 -13.15
N ALA A 89 2.01 2.31 -12.33
CA ALA A 89 1.73 0.88 -12.23
C ALA A 89 0.28 0.62 -11.79
N GLY A 90 -0.24 1.39 -10.83
CA GLY A 90 -1.64 1.32 -10.42
C GLY A 90 -2.62 1.63 -11.55
N LEU A 91 -2.35 2.68 -12.33
CA LEU A 91 -3.17 3.03 -13.51
C LEU A 91 -3.14 1.93 -14.57
N VAL A 92 -1.97 1.36 -14.86
CA VAL A 92 -1.84 0.24 -15.81
C VAL A 92 -2.68 -0.95 -15.35
N VAL A 93 -2.62 -1.30 -14.06
CA VAL A 93 -3.43 -2.40 -13.51
C VAL A 93 -4.93 -2.11 -13.63
N ALA A 94 -5.37 -0.88 -13.35
CA ALA A 94 -6.76 -0.48 -13.50
C ALA A 94 -7.24 -0.58 -14.96
N LEU A 95 -6.41 -0.14 -15.92
CA LEU A 95 -6.70 -0.26 -17.35
C LEU A 95 -6.78 -1.73 -17.78
N ILE A 96 -5.83 -2.56 -17.31
CA ILE A 96 -5.87 -4.01 -17.57
C ILE A 96 -7.16 -4.62 -17.02
N ASN A 97 -7.58 -4.23 -15.82
CA ASN A 97 -8.81 -4.74 -15.22
C ASN A 97 -10.05 -4.40 -16.07
N LEU A 98 -10.11 -3.18 -16.61
CA LEU A 98 -11.17 -2.76 -17.52
C LEU A 98 -11.18 -3.57 -18.84
N LEU A 99 -10.02 -3.93 -19.36
CA LEU A 99 -9.89 -4.74 -20.58
C LEU A 99 -10.20 -6.23 -20.37
N LEU A 100 -9.89 -6.76 -19.17
CA LEU A 100 -10.11 -8.16 -18.83
C LEU A 100 -11.53 -8.45 -18.35
N THR A 101 -12.24 -7.43 -17.85
CA THR A 101 -13.65 -7.55 -17.45
C THR A 101 -14.52 -7.48 -18.71
N GLY A 102 -14.61 -8.61 -19.41
CA GLY A 102 -15.57 -8.87 -20.49
C GLY A 102 -16.96 -9.16 -19.96
#